data_AF-A0A949A276-F1
#
_entry.id   AF-A0A949A276-F1
#
_cell.length_a   1.000
_cell.length_b   1.000
_cell.length_c   1.000
_cell.angle_alpha   90.00
_cell.angle_beta   90.00
_cell.angle_gamma   90.00
#
_symmetry.space_group_name_H-M   'P 1'
#
loop_
_entity.id
_entity.type
_entity.pdbx_description
1 polymer ?
#
loop_
_entity_poly.entity_id
_entity_poly.type
_entity_poly.pdbx_seq_one_letter_code
_entity_poly.pdbx_strand_id
1 'polypeptide(L)'
;MMLSGSRNLLWIVPLALLLTSPAWKPGLEEFLSPLGNLKVKPGNSVPDKSFTLTDVQLSRYENGQVDLVLNAAKVRSGRRGMDSLLLSKVDALLFDKGRERAHITGGEGFYDADKRILTLVEDVVVIAKNRYELRADTLRYLIPYKTIKTAAQIFFKSKDITVRGTGMSYNLDSGAYRVGGRVVCDVK
;
A
#
# COMPACT_ATOMS: atom_id res chain seq x y z
N MET A 1 49.57 19.09 -49.28
CA MET A 1 48.22 18.81 -49.81
C MET A 1 47.24 19.01 -48.65
N MET A 2 46.62 20.20 -48.58
CA MET A 2 45.83 20.66 -47.42
C MET A 2 44.39 20.16 -47.53
N LEU A 3 43.94 19.34 -46.58
CA LEU A 3 42.54 18.91 -46.42
C LEU A 3 41.76 20.00 -45.65
N SER A 4 41.56 21.18 -46.24
CA SER A 4 40.75 22.25 -45.62
C SER A 4 39.30 22.18 -46.12
N GLY A 5 38.50 21.30 -45.51
CA GLY A 5 37.04 21.27 -45.64
C GLY A 5 36.41 20.93 -44.30
N SER A 6 35.43 21.72 -43.85
CA SER A 6 34.73 21.54 -42.56
C SER A 6 34.15 20.13 -42.36
N ARG A 7 33.86 19.41 -43.45
CA ARG A 7 33.43 18.00 -43.44
C ARG A 7 34.47 17.01 -42.94
N ASN A 8 35.77 17.28 -43.13
CA ASN A 8 36.83 16.38 -42.66
C ASN A 8 37.10 16.55 -41.17
N LEU A 9 36.81 17.72 -40.61
CA LEU A 9 36.98 18.02 -39.20
C LEU A 9 36.09 17.12 -38.32
N LEU A 10 34.89 16.78 -38.82
CA LEU A 10 33.94 15.88 -38.16
C LEU A 10 34.51 14.47 -37.91
N TRP A 11 35.47 14.03 -38.74
CA TRP A 11 36.11 12.72 -38.62
C TRP A 11 37.49 12.78 -37.98
N ILE A 12 38.24 13.87 -38.22
CA ILE A 12 39.59 14.04 -37.69
C ILE A 12 39.57 14.24 -36.17
N VAL A 13 38.60 14.98 -35.63
CA VAL A 13 38.51 15.22 -34.18
C VAL A 13 38.31 13.92 -33.39
N PRO A 14 37.32 13.06 -33.69
CA PRO A 14 37.17 11.79 -32.99
C PRO A 14 38.39 10.89 -33.16
N LEU A 15 39.00 10.86 -34.35
CA LEU A 15 40.17 10.01 -34.60
C LEU A 15 41.40 10.48 -33.81
N ALA A 16 41.64 11.80 -33.76
CA ALA A 16 42.70 12.39 -32.96
C ALA A 16 42.46 12.19 -31.46
N LEU A 17 41.20 12.28 -31.00
CA LEU A 17 40.84 12.00 -29.61
C LEU A 17 41.17 10.54 -29.24
N LEU A 18 40.86 9.60 -30.14
CA LEU A 18 41.09 8.17 -29.94
C LEU A 18 42.59 7.83 -29.96
N LEU A 19 43.36 8.44 -30.87
CA LEU A 19 44.82 8.29 -30.97
C LEU A 19 45.56 8.90 -29.77
N THR A 20 45.04 9.99 -29.21
CA THR A 20 45.63 10.64 -28.02
C THR A 20 45.13 10.01 -26.71
N SER A 21 44.20 9.05 -26.76
CA SER A 21 43.62 8.41 -25.58
C SER A 21 44.63 7.87 -24.56
N PRO A 22 45.78 7.27 -24.94
CA PRO A 22 46.75 6.81 -23.94
C PRO A 22 47.34 7.94 -23.08
N ALA A 23 47.36 9.18 -23.58
CA ALA A 23 47.95 10.32 -22.89
C ALA A 23 47.02 10.94 -21.82
N TRP A 24 45.70 10.87 -22.00
CA TRP A 24 44.73 11.49 -21.08
C TRP A 24 43.83 10.49 -20.34
N LYS A 25 43.74 9.24 -20.81
CA LYS A 25 42.90 8.20 -20.19
C LYS A 25 43.28 7.87 -18.74
N PRO A 26 44.57 7.76 -18.34
CA PRO A 26 44.91 7.47 -16.95
C PRO A 26 44.41 8.53 -15.96
N GLY A 27 44.54 9.83 -16.29
CA GLY A 27 44.04 10.91 -15.44
C GLY A 27 42.52 10.98 -15.39
N LEU A 28 41.84 10.63 -16.49
CA LEU A 28 40.38 10.54 -16.52
C LEU A 28 39.86 9.36 -15.68
N GLU A 29 40.54 8.21 -15.72
CA GLU A 29 40.21 7.05 -14.89
C GLU A 29 40.36 7.35 -13.41
N GLU A 30 41.40 8.09 -13.02
CA GLU A 30 41.59 8.51 -11.62
C GLU A 30 40.51 9.52 -11.18
N PHE A 31 40.13 10.46 -12.04
CA PHE A 31 39.06 11.42 -11.77
C PHE A 31 37.66 10.78 -11.70
N LEU A 32 37.37 9.81 -12.58
CA LEU A 32 36.10 9.08 -12.61
C LEU A 32 36.05 7.92 -11.61
N SER A 33 37.21 7.48 -11.10
CA SER A 33 37.23 6.50 -10.03
C SER A 33 36.58 7.13 -8.79
N PRO A 34 35.59 6.48 -8.18
CA PRO A 34 35.02 6.99 -6.94
C PRO A 34 36.15 7.07 -5.90
N LEU A 35 36.33 8.26 -5.30
CA LEU A 35 37.36 8.60 -4.30
C LEU A 35 37.33 7.79 -2.99
N GLY A 36 36.67 6.64 -2.97
CA GLY A 36 36.63 5.73 -1.84
C GLY A 36 36.78 4.29 -2.31
N ASN A 37 37.68 3.56 -1.64
CA ASN A 37 37.76 2.10 -1.67
C ASN A 37 36.46 1.49 -1.11
N LEU A 38 35.35 1.59 -1.85
CA LEU A 38 34.18 0.76 -1.64
C LEU A 38 34.51 -0.59 -2.23
N LYS A 39 35.16 -1.43 -1.41
CA LYS A 39 35.12 -2.88 -1.59
C LYS A 39 33.66 -3.31 -1.49
N VAL A 40 32.93 -3.23 -2.60
CA VAL A 40 31.63 -3.88 -2.72
C VAL A 40 31.92 -5.38 -2.73
N LYS A 41 31.95 -5.98 -1.54
CA LYS A 41 31.80 -7.43 -1.45
C LYS A 41 30.49 -7.75 -2.19
N PRO A 42 30.48 -8.66 -3.19
CA PRO A 42 29.24 -9.23 -3.67
C PRO A 42 28.69 -10.10 -2.55
N GLY A 43 28.05 -9.46 -1.57
CA GLY A 43 27.24 -10.15 -0.59
C GLY A 43 26.03 -10.66 -1.33
N ASN A 44 25.89 -11.98 -1.44
CA ASN A 44 24.69 -12.67 -1.94
C ASN A 44 23.45 -12.47 -1.04
N SER A 45 23.42 -11.39 -0.25
CA SER A 45 22.30 -11.03 0.59
C SER A 45 21.58 -9.91 -0.12
N VAL A 46 20.54 -10.25 -0.88
CA VAL A 46 19.46 -9.28 -1.13
C VAL A 46 19.11 -8.72 0.25
N PRO A 47 19.26 -7.41 0.51
CA PRO A 47 18.93 -6.88 1.82
C PRO A 47 17.49 -7.28 2.11
N ASP A 48 17.29 -8.02 3.20
CA ASP A 48 15.96 -8.20 3.76
C ASP A 48 15.47 -6.79 4.10
N LYS A 49 14.70 -6.19 3.18
CA LYS A 49 14.10 -4.87 3.35
C LYS A 49 12.92 -4.99 4.29
N SER A 50 13.14 -5.63 5.44
CA SER A 50 12.18 -5.73 6.49
C SER A 50 12.20 -4.46 7.32
N PHE A 51 11.03 -3.87 7.52
CA PHE A 51 10.89 -2.69 8.37
C PHE A 51 9.84 -2.94 9.42
N THR A 52 9.98 -2.24 10.54
CA THR A 52 9.00 -2.21 11.61
C THR A 52 8.87 -0.77 12.05
N LEU A 53 7.65 -0.25 11.98
CA LEU A 53 7.28 1.10 12.39
C LEU A 53 6.29 0.98 13.55
N THR A 54 6.29 1.98 14.42
CA THR A 54 5.38 2.12 15.56
C THR A 54 4.58 3.41 15.42
N ASP A 55 3.33 3.40 15.88
CA ASP A 55 2.43 4.55 15.85
C ASP A 55 2.31 5.18 14.46
N VAL A 56 1.87 4.37 13.50
CA VAL A 56 1.81 4.77 12.08
C VAL A 56 0.41 5.23 11.73
N GLN A 57 0.34 6.36 11.02
CA GLN A 57 -0.84 6.81 10.31
C GLN A 57 -0.57 6.75 8.80
N LEU A 58 -1.41 6.02 8.08
CA LEU A 58 -1.43 5.95 6.62
C LEU A 58 -2.70 6.66 6.12
N SER A 59 -2.51 7.71 5.33
CA SER A 59 -3.60 8.46 4.71
C SER A 59 -3.60 8.25 3.21
N ARG A 60 -4.76 7.94 2.66
CA ARG A 60 -4.98 7.76 1.23
C ARG A 60 -5.95 8.80 0.71
N TYR A 61 -5.60 9.34 -0.46
CA TYR A 61 -6.41 10.30 -1.18
C TYR A 61 -6.87 9.72 -2.52
N GLU A 62 -8.10 10.05 -2.89
CA GLU A 62 -8.69 9.79 -4.20
C GLU A 62 -9.24 11.12 -4.73
N ASN A 63 -8.82 11.53 -5.93
CA ASN A 63 -9.24 12.80 -6.56
C ASN A 63 -9.07 14.03 -5.65
N GLY A 64 -7.98 14.08 -4.88
CA GLY A 64 -7.68 15.19 -3.96
C GLY A 64 -8.50 15.18 -2.66
N GLN A 65 -9.35 14.18 -2.43
CA GLN A 65 -10.13 14.02 -1.20
C GLN A 65 -9.63 12.82 -0.41
N VAL A 66 -9.68 12.90 0.92
CA VAL A 66 -9.36 11.77 1.79
C VAL A 66 -10.38 10.64 1.55
N ASP A 67 -9.89 9.43 1.36
CA ASP A 67 -10.67 8.20 1.10
C ASP A 67 -10.52 7.21 2.26
N LEU A 68 -9.31 7.10 2.82
CA LEU A 68 -9.01 6.21 3.94
C LEU A 68 -7.95 6.85 4.84
N VAL A 69 -8.17 6.85 6.14
CA VAL A 69 -7.15 7.09 7.16
C VAL A 69 -7.02 5.84 8.00
N LEU A 70 -5.81 5.32 8.13
CA LEU A 70 -5.52 4.05 8.80
C LEU A 70 -4.44 4.29 9.86
N ASN A 71 -4.79 4.15 11.12
CA ASN A 71 -3.89 4.18 12.25
C ASN A 71 -3.59 2.74 12.70
N ALA A 72 -2.34 2.47 13.02
CA ALA A 72 -1.91 1.19 13.57
C ALA A 72 -0.81 1.41 14.62
N ALA A 73 -0.89 0.68 15.73
CA ALA A 73 0.14 0.73 16.77
C ALA A 73 1.48 0.20 16.26
N LYS A 74 1.46 -0.76 15.34
CA LYS A 74 2.66 -1.33 14.73
C LYS A 74 2.40 -1.70 13.28
N VAL A 75 3.37 -1.44 12.42
CA VAL A 75 3.38 -1.84 11.01
C VAL A 75 4.67 -2.58 10.71
N ARG A 76 4.57 -3.74 10.06
CA ARG A 76 5.73 -4.52 9.62
C ARG A 76 5.58 -4.90 8.16
N SER A 77 6.67 -4.87 7.41
CA SER A 77 6.69 -5.47 6.07
C SER A 77 6.41 -6.97 6.17
N GLY A 78 5.55 -7.48 5.30
CA GLY A 78 5.27 -8.91 5.17
C GLY A 78 6.30 -9.63 4.30
N ARG A 79 6.06 -10.91 4.06
CA ARG A 79 6.97 -11.79 3.30
C ARG A 79 7.22 -11.36 1.85
N ARG A 80 6.36 -10.49 1.31
CA ARG A 80 6.47 -9.93 -0.05
C ARG A 80 7.16 -8.56 -0.08
N GLY A 81 7.77 -8.13 1.03
CA GLY A 81 8.42 -6.82 1.12
C GLY A 81 7.42 -5.69 1.33
N MET A 82 7.65 -4.55 0.65
CA MET A 82 6.92 -3.30 0.87
C MET A 82 5.44 -3.33 0.43
N ASP A 83 5.07 -4.26 -0.46
CA ASP A 83 3.71 -4.36 -1.00
C ASP A 83 2.73 -5.10 -0.06
N SER A 84 3.26 -5.60 1.07
CA SER A 84 2.53 -6.35 2.07
C SER A 84 2.83 -5.75 3.43
N LEU A 85 1.80 -5.25 4.12
CA LEU A 85 1.95 -4.70 5.46
C LEU A 85 1.14 -5.52 6.46
N LEU A 86 1.80 -5.95 7.52
CA LEU A 86 1.19 -6.52 8.72
C LEU A 86 0.98 -5.39 9.72
N LEU A 87 -0.24 -5.27 10.22
CA LEU A 87 -0.70 -4.18 11.07
C LEU A 87 -1.17 -4.76 12.41
N SER A 88 -0.92 -4.05 13.50
CA SER A 88 -1.42 -4.42 14.83
C SER A 88 -2.20 -3.27 15.46
N LYS A 89 -3.30 -3.57 16.15
CA LYS A 89 -4.27 -2.63 16.72
C LYS A 89 -4.70 -1.60 15.68
N VAL A 90 -5.51 -2.05 14.73
CA VAL A 90 -5.90 -1.27 13.57
C VAL A 90 -7.12 -0.42 13.88
N ASP A 91 -7.06 0.84 13.50
CA ASP A 91 -8.15 1.81 13.53
C ASP A 91 -8.22 2.50 12.16
N ALA A 92 -9.31 2.32 11.43
CA ALA A 92 -9.48 2.81 10.07
C ALA A 92 -10.74 3.67 9.95
N LEU A 93 -10.60 4.86 9.39
CA LEU A 93 -11.69 5.75 9.01
C LEU A 93 -11.88 5.72 7.49
N LEU A 94 -13.07 5.33 7.06
CA LEU A 94 -13.47 5.32 5.66
C LEU A 94 -14.24 6.59 5.32
N PHE A 95 -13.85 7.23 4.24
CA PHE A 95 -14.45 8.44 3.73
C PHE A 95 -15.07 8.20 2.35
N ASP A 96 -16.17 8.89 2.06
CA ASP A 96 -16.77 8.96 0.73
C ASP A 96 -17.09 10.42 0.44
N LYS A 97 -16.53 10.94 -0.65
CA LYS A 97 -16.62 12.35 -1.04
C LYS A 97 -16.24 13.31 0.10
N GLY A 98 -15.17 12.98 0.83
CA GLY A 98 -14.65 13.74 1.96
C GLY A 98 -15.50 13.67 3.24
N ARG A 99 -16.54 12.83 3.29
CA ARG A 99 -17.38 12.63 4.47
C ARG A 99 -17.10 11.26 5.09
N GLU A 100 -16.91 11.22 6.40
CA GLU A 100 -16.77 9.96 7.13
C GLU A 100 -18.03 9.11 6.97
N ARG A 101 -17.84 7.85 6.58
CA ARG A 101 -18.91 6.86 6.38
C ARG A 101 -18.89 5.78 7.43
N ALA A 102 -17.71 5.28 7.75
CA ALA A 102 -17.53 4.17 8.67
C ALA A 102 -16.19 4.26 9.40
N HIS A 103 -16.22 3.88 10.67
CA HIS A 103 -15.04 3.63 11.49
C HIS A 103 -14.92 2.12 11.68
N ILE A 104 -13.73 1.58 11.43
CA ILE A 104 -13.44 0.16 11.51
C ILE A 104 -12.27 -0.05 12.46
N THR A 105 -12.45 -0.93 13.44
CA THR A 105 -11.38 -1.35 14.36
C THR A 105 -11.16 -2.85 14.27
N GLY A 106 -9.94 -3.30 14.55
CA GLY A 106 -9.59 -4.73 14.61
C GLY A 106 -8.24 -4.97 15.31
N GLY A 107 -8.03 -6.21 15.77
CA GLY A 107 -6.81 -6.61 16.47
C GLY A 107 -5.60 -6.68 15.56
N GLU A 108 -5.69 -7.43 14.47
CA GLU A 108 -4.64 -7.52 13.46
C GLU A 108 -5.17 -7.14 12.08
N GLY A 109 -4.27 -6.61 11.25
CA GLY A 109 -4.57 -6.25 9.88
C GLY A 109 -3.50 -6.69 8.91
N PHE A 110 -3.93 -6.89 7.68
CA PHE A 110 -3.08 -7.16 6.54
C PHE A 110 -3.48 -6.24 5.40
N TYR A 111 -2.56 -5.37 4.98
CA TYR A 111 -2.75 -4.51 3.83
C TYR A 111 -1.92 -5.01 2.65
N ASP A 112 -2.62 -5.39 1.58
CA ASP A 112 -2.05 -5.77 0.29
C ASP A 112 -2.10 -4.54 -0.63
N ALA A 113 -0.96 -3.92 -0.89
CA ALA A 113 -0.88 -2.68 -1.68
C ALA A 113 -1.20 -2.93 -3.16
N ASP A 114 -0.79 -4.08 -3.69
CA ASP A 114 -1.02 -4.47 -5.10
C ASP A 114 -2.52 -4.64 -5.36
N LYS A 115 -3.18 -5.45 -4.53
CA LYS A 115 -4.61 -5.72 -4.66
C LYS A 115 -5.47 -4.61 -4.07
N ARG A 116 -4.87 -3.72 -3.27
CA ARG A 116 -5.54 -2.65 -2.52
C ARG A 116 -6.63 -3.23 -1.63
N ILE A 117 -6.27 -4.24 -0.85
CA ILE A 117 -7.17 -4.95 0.07
C ILE A 117 -6.66 -4.78 1.49
N LEU A 118 -7.52 -4.26 2.36
CA LEU A 118 -7.31 -4.29 3.80
C LEU A 118 -8.09 -5.46 4.38
N THR A 119 -7.40 -6.42 4.97
CA THR A 119 -8.00 -7.53 5.73
C THR A 119 -7.80 -7.26 7.20
N LEU A 120 -8.84 -7.39 7.99
CA LEU A 120 -8.82 -7.24 9.44
C LEU A 120 -9.31 -8.53 10.06
N VAL A 121 -8.69 -8.90 11.17
CA VAL A 121 -9.04 -10.07 11.96
C VAL A 121 -9.00 -9.71 13.44
N GLU A 122 -9.62 -10.57 14.25
CA GLU A 122 -9.74 -10.42 15.72
C GLU A 122 -10.61 -9.22 16.12
N ASP A 123 -11.82 -9.53 16.62
CA ASP A 123 -12.78 -8.57 17.16
C ASP A 123 -13.04 -7.36 16.25
N VAL A 124 -13.31 -7.62 14.96
CA VAL A 124 -13.55 -6.54 14.01
C VAL A 124 -14.89 -5.88 14.31
N VAL A 125 -14.85 -4.58 14.54
CA VAL A 125 -16.05 -3.75 14.74
C VAL A 125 -16.10 -2.68 13.66
N VAL A 126 -17.26 -2.54 13.02
CA VAL A 126 -17.55 -1.45 12.09
C VAL A 126 -18.69 -0.62 12.67
N ILE A 127 -18.43 0.67 12.86
CA ILE A 127 -19.42 1.65 13.28
C ILE A 127 -19.69 2.56 12.09
N ALA A 128 -20.90 2.46 11.52
CA ALA A 128 -21.34 3.41 10.50
C ALA A 128 -21.88 4.69 11.16
N LYS A 129 -21.87 5.81 10.41
CA LYS A 129 -22.36 7.13 10.89
C LYS A 129 -23.75 7.09 11.54
N ASN A 130 -24.63 6.20 11.10
CA ASN A 130 -26.00 6.07 11.62
C ASN A 130 -26.09 5.25 12.93
N ARG A 131 -24.97 5.05 13.63
CA ARG A 131 -24.85 4.18 14.83
C ARG A 131 -25.24 2.72 14.56
N TYR A 132 -25.05 2.27 13.32
CA TYR A 132 -25.09 0.85 13.02
C TYR A 132 -23.75 0.25 13.41
N GLU A 133 -23.82 -0.85 14.15
CA GLU A 133 -22.66 -1.57 14.64
C GLU A 133 -22.66 -2.96 14.01
N LEU A 134 -21.58 -3.30 13.31
CA LEU A 134 -21.33 -4.62 12.78
C LEU A 134 -20.15 -5.22 13.51
N ARG A 135 -20.29 -6.45 14.00
CA ARG A 135 -19.20 -7.25 14.55
C ARG A 135 -18.98 -8.50 13.72
N ALA A 136 -17.72 -8.84 13.51
CA ALA A 136 -17.29 -10.07 12.83
C ALA A 136 -15.86 -10.45 13.25
N ASP A 137 -15.52 -11.73 13.14
CA ASP A 137 -14.15 -12.18 13.46
C ASP A 137 -13.13 -11.80 12.38
N THR A 138 -13.60 -11.56 11.15
CA THR A 138 -12.77 -11.22 10.00
C THR A 138 -13.54 -10.34 9.04
N LEU A 139 -12.86 -9.38 8.43
CA LEU A 139 -13.42 -8.45 7.47
C LEU A 139 -12.39 -8.11 6.39
N ARG A 140 -12.85 -7.94 5.16
CA ARG A 140 -12.04 -7.50 4.03
C ARG A 140 -12.65 -6.25 3.43
N TYR A 141 -11.91 -5.17 3.42
CA TYR A 141 -12.25 -3.98 2.67
C TYR A 141 -11.53 -3.99 1.32
N LEU A 142 -12.32 -4.09 0.25
CA LEU A 142 -11.86 -4.04 -1.13
C LEU A 142 -11.90 -2.59 -1.60
N ILE A 143 -10.78 -1.88 -1.48
CA ILE A 143 -10.70 -0.43 -1.70
C ILE A 143 -11.15 -0.04 -3.13
N PRO A 144 -10.72 -0.72 -4.21
CA PRO A 144 -11.12 -0.33 -5.57
C PRO A 144 -12.63 -0.39 -5.83
N TYR A 145 -13.34 -1.21 -5.05
CA TYR A 145 -14.78 -1.42 -5.21
C TYR A 145 -15.59 -0.78 -4.07
N LYS A 146 -14.93 -0.07 -3.15
CA LYS A 146 -15.53 0.51 -1.95
C LYS A 146 -16.48 -0.47 -1.26
N THR A 147 -16.03 -1.73 -1.13
CA THR A 147 -16.88 -2.84 -0.68
C THR A 147 -16.25 -3.55 0.49
N ILE A 148 -16.99 -3.64 1.59
CA ILE A 148 -16.70 -4.47 2.75
C ILE A 148 -17.26 -5.86 2.49
N LYS A 149 -16.47 -6.90 2.73
CA LYS A 149 -16.90 -8.30 2.67
C LYS A 149 -16.42 -9.07 3.88
N THR A 150 -17.22 -10.01 4.32
CA THR A 150 -16.83 -11.05 5.26
C THR A 150 -17.48 -12.36 4.87
N ALA A 151 -16.81 -13.46 5.17
CA ALA A 151 -17.39 -14.80 5.13
C ALA A 151 -17.71 -15.34 6.54
N ALA A 152 -17.25 -14.62 7.58
CA ALA A 152 -17.44 -15.01 8.97
C ALA A 152 -18.89 -14.79 9.42
N GLN A 153 -19.20 -15.28 10.62
CA GLN A 153 -20.45 -14.93 11.28
C GLN A 153 -20.48 -13.42 11.52
N ILE A 154 -21.66 -12.82 11.32
CA ILE A 154 -21.87 -11.40 11.57
C ILE A 154 -22.93 -11.19 12.63
N PHE A 155 -22.72 -10.13 13.41
CA PHE A 155 -23.70 -9.57 14.32
C PHE A 155 -23.87 -8.10 13.96
N PHE A 156 -25.00 -7.76 13.36
CA PHE A 156 -25.34 -6.39 13.00
C PHE A 156 -26.42 -5.87 13.94
N LYS A 157 -26.17 -4.71 14.52
CA LYS A 157 -27.05 -4.06 15.48
C LYS A 157 -27.39 -2.66 15.01
N SER A 158 -28.68 -2.37 15.00
CA SER A 158 -29.23 -1.05 14.78
C SER A 158 -30.15 -0.67 15.95
N LYS A 159 -30.80 0.48 15.88
CA LYS A 159 -31.74 0.94 16.91
C LYS A 159 -32.89 -0.06 17.12
N ASP A 160 -33.50 -0.50 16.01
CA ASP A 160 -34.76 -1.25 16.04
C ASP A 160 -34.62 -2.68 15.50
N ILE A 161 -33.47 -3.02 14.91
CA ILE A 161 -33.24 -4.31 14.25
C ILE A 161 -31.89 -4.90 14.69
N THR A 162 -31.87 -6.19 14.99
CA THR A 162 -30.66 -6.99 15.13
C THR A 162 -30.65 -8.08 14.07
N VAL A 163 -29.56 -8.19 13.32
CA VAL A 163 -29.40 -9.19 12.27
C VAL A 163 -28.20 -10.07 12.60
N ARG A 164 -28.40 -11.38 12.53
CA ARG A 164 -27.35 -12.39 12.64
C ARG A 164 -27.31 -13.17 11.33
N GLY A 165 -26.12 -13.50 10.85
CA GLY A 165 -25.97 -14.23 9.59
C GLY A 165 -24.56 -14.74 9.39
N THR A 166 -24.32 -15.34 8.23
CA THR A 166 -23.00 -15.85 7.85
C THR A 166 -22.60 -15.27 6.51
N GLY A 167 -21.52 -14.50 6.53
CA GLY A 167 -21.07 -13.76 5.39
C GLY A 167 -21.94 -12.54 5.09
N MET A 168 -21.27 -11.48 4.65
CA MET A 168 -21.92 -10.22 4.33
C MET A 168 -21.08 -9.49 3.28
N SER A 169 -21.77 -8.73 2.43
CA SER A 169 -21.15 -7.70 1.61
C SER A 169 -21.89 -6.38 1.76
N TYR A 170 -21.14 -5.30 1.98
CA TYR A 170 -21.64 -3.94 2.03
C TYR A 170 -20.88 -3.07 1.05
N ASN A 171 -21.60 -2.39 0.16
CA ASN A 171 -21.01 -1.47 -0.81
C ASN A 171 -21.26 -0.03 -0.35
N LEU A 172 -20.17 0.73 -0.13
CA LEU A 172 -20.23 2.08 0.43
C LEU A 172 -20.86 3.09 -0.54
N ASP A 173 -20.74 2.87 -1.85
CA ASP A 173 -21.29 3.79 -2.87
C ASP A 173 -22.82 3.71 -2.94
N SER A 174 -23.36 2.48 -2.99
CA SER A 174 -24.80 2.22 -3.06
C SER A 174 -25.48 2.16 -1.70
N GLY A 175 -24.72 1.96 -0.62
CA GLY A 175 -25.26 1.69 0.71
C GLY A 175 -25.96 0.33 0.85
N ALA A 176 -25.81 -0.57 -0.13
CA ALA A 176 -26.51 -1.84 -0.15
C ALA A 176 -25.81 -2.89 0.74
N TYR A 177 -26.58 -3.51 1.64
CA TYR A 177 -26.17 -4.68 2.41
C TYR A 177 -26.72 -5.95 1.79
N ARG A 178 -25.89 -6.99 1.73
CA ARG A 178 -26.31 -8.37 1.43
C ARG A 178 -25.75 -9.27 2.51
N VAL A 179 -26.62 -9.97 3.21
CA VAL A 179 -26.25 -10.93 4.25
C VAL A 179 -26.62 -12.33 3.75
N GLY A 180 -25.69 -13.27 3.89
CA GLY A 180 -25.86 -14.65 3.47
C GLY A 180 -26.08 -15.63 4.63
N GLY A 181 -26.28 -16.89 4.26
CA GLY A 181 -26.36 -18.00 5.21
C GLY A 181 -27.66 -18.05 5.98
N ARG A 182 -27.59 -18.50 7.25
CA ARG A 182 -28.74 -18.58 8.16
C ARG A 182 -28.99 -17.21 8.77
N VAL A 183 -29.76 -16.38 8.05
CA VAL A 183 -30.09 -15.02 8.48
C VAL A 183 -31.24 -15.06 9.48
N VAL A 184 -31.00 -14.53 10.67
CA VAL A 184 -32.03 -14.30 11.70
C VAL A 184 -32.14 -12.81 11.93
N CYS A 185 -33.36 -12.30 11.83
CA CYS A 185 -33.68 -10.88 12.00
C CYS A 185 -34.64 -10.73 13.18
N ASP A 186 -34.18 -10.05 14.22
CA ASP A 186 -34.97 -9.70 15.39
C ASP A 186 -35.36 -8.22 15.27
N VAL A 187 -36.65 -7.93 15.14
CA VAL A 187 -37.21 -6.56 15.10
C VAL A 187 -37.83 -6.25 16.46
N LYS A 188 -37.53 -5.07 17.01
CA LYS A 188 -38.08 -4.60 18.29
C LYS A 188 -39.34 -3.76 18.11
#